data_AF-A0A450V6M9-F1
#
_entry.id   AF-A0A450V6M9-F1
#
_cell.length_a   1.000
_cell.length_b   1.000
_cell.length_c   1.000
_cell.angle_alpha   90.00
_cell.angle_beta   90.00
_cell.angle_gamma   90.00
#
_symmetry.space_group_name_H-M   'P 1'
#
loop_
_entity.id
_entity.type
_entity.pdbx_description
1 polymer ?
#
loop_
_entity_poly.entity_id
_entity_poly.type
_entity_poly.pdbx_seq_one_letter_code
_entity_poly.pdbx_strand_id
1 'polypeptide(L)'
;MAKIAPRIAIRQFTPGERIFELGDTAESIFIVVAGTVGVYRGWTGITELGRGVVFGEMDVLKAGTHSVSVVGIGDIRMLEITAKTFHRIMHDDFEVTQGVRRLLMKRKS
;
A
#
# COMPACT_ATOMS: atom_id res chain seq x y z
N MET A 1 24.29 -17.49 -7.84
CA MET A 1 23.32 -16.52 -8.41
C MET A 1 21.99 -16.66 -7.67
N ALA A 2 21.89 -16.12 -6.45
CA ALA A 2 20.64 -16.17 -5.69
C ALA A 2 19.69 -15.10 -6.26
N LYS A 3 18.72 -15.53 -7.08
CA LYS A 3 17.60 -14.69 -7.47
C LYS A 3 16.85 -14.30 -6.19
N ILE A 4 17.03 -13.06 -5.73
CA ILE A 4 16.26 -12.49 -4.61
C ILE A 4 14.82 -12.38 -5.11
N ALA A 5 14.01 -13.40 -4.81
CA ALA A 5 12.60 -13.41 -5.12
C ALA A 5 11.97 -12.14 -4.51
N PRO A 6 11.23 -11.33 -5.30
CA PRO A 6 10.42 -10.27 -4.71
C PRO A 6 9.53 -10.88 -3.62
N ARG A 7 9.61 -10.35 -2.39
CA ARG A 7 8.74 -10.79 -1.29
C ARG A 7 7.39 -10.11 -1.48
N ILE A 8 6.60 -10.65 -2.40
CA ILE A 8 5.17 -10.39 -2.51
C ILE A 8 4.48 -11.46 -1.67
N ALA A 9 3.72 -11.06 -0.66
CA ALA A 9 3.00 -11.98 0.22
C ALA A 9 1.50 -11.70 0.17
N ILE A 10 0.69 -12.74 0.30
CA ILE A 10 -0.75 -12.57 0.53
C ILE A 10 -0.95 -12.34 2.03
N ARG A 11 -1.65 -11.26 2.39
CA ARG A 11 -2.08 -10.97 3.77
C ARG A 11 -3.60 -11.01 3.86
N GLN A 12 -4.09 -11.44 5.00
CA GLN A 12 -5.51 -11.43 5.33
C GLN A 12 -5.70 -10.59 6.60
N PHE A 13 -6.78 -9.83 6.64
CA PHE A 13 -7.13 -8.98 7.77
C PHE A 13 -8.62 -9.11 8.06
N THR A 14 -8.99 -9.04 9.33
CA THR A 14 -10.38 -9.07 9.78
C THR A 14 -10.92 -7.67 10.08
N PRO A 15 -12.24 -7.49 10.26
CA PRO A 15 -12.82 -6.20 10.65
C PRO A 15 -12.15 -5.64 11.93
N GLY A 16 -11.80 -4.36 11.91
CA GLY A 16 -11.12 -3.68 13.02
C GLY A 16 -9.62 -3.95 13.11
N GLU A 17 -9.06 -4.89 12.34
CA GLU A 17 -7.63 -5.16 12.35
C GLU A 17 -6.87 -4.05 11.66
N ARG A 18 -5.78 -3.61 12.31
CA ARG A 18 -4.94 -2.54 11.80
C ARG A 18 -3.95 -3.08 10.78
N ILE A 19 -3.91 -2.45 9.61
CA ILE A 19 -2.92 -2.75 8.58
C ILE A 19 -1.65 -1.94 8.84
N PHE A 20 -1.80 -0.65 9.15
CA PHE A 20 -0.76 0.19 9.72
C PHE A 20 -1.38 1.41 10.42
N GLU A 21 -0.59 2.06 11.28
CA GLU A 21 -0.98 3.26 12.00
C GLU A 21 -0.28 4.51 11.47
N LEU A 22 -0.93 5.66 11.63
CA LEU A 22 -0.30 6.95 11.45
C LEU A 22 0.97 7.04 12.30
N GLY A 23 2.09 7.37 11.67
CA GLY A 23 3.40 7.49 12.31
C GLY A 23 4.27 6.23 12.22
N ASP A 24 3.71 5.08 11.86
CA ASP A 24 4.49 3.87 11.62
C ASP A 24 5.46 4.06 10.44
N THR A 25 6.64 3.45 10.52
CA THR A 25 7.58 3.41 9.39
C THR A 25 6.92 2.72 8.21
N ALA A 26 6.97 3.33 7.02
CA ALA A 26 6.38 2.76 5.81
C ALA A 26 7.29 1.67 5.22
N GLU A 27 7.10 0.43 5.63
CA GLU A 27 7.95 -0.72 5.24
C GLU A 27 7.40 -1.54 4.07
N SER A 28 6.11 -1.34 3.73
CA SER A 28 5.41 -2.09 2.70
C SER A 28 4.35 -1.21 2.00
N ILE A 29 4.02 -1.56 0.75
CA ILE A 29 2.82 -1.10 0.07
C ILE A 29 1.82 -2.24 -0.03
N PHE A 30 0.55 -1.90 -0.20
CA PHE A 30 -0.53 -2.87 -0.23
C PHE A 30 -1.41 -2.70 -1.46
N ILE A 31 -1.92 -3.82 -1.97
CA ILE A 31 -2.92 -3.87 -3.04
C ILE A 31 -4.11 -4.67 -2.52
N VAL A 32 -5.30 -4.08 -2.51
CA VAL A 32 -6.52 -4.79 -2.10
C VAL A 32 -6.90 -5.80 -3.19
N VAL A 33 -6.92 -7.08 -2.84
CA VAL A 33 -7.36 -8.17 -3.74
C VAL A 33 -8.85 -8.45 -3.56
N ALA A 34 -9.34 -8.40 -2.32
CA ALA A 34 -10.74 -8.55 -1.95
C ALA A 34 -11.04 -7.84 -0.64
N GLY A 35 -12.28 -7.38 -0.45
CA GLY A 35 -12.71 -6.62 0.74
C GLY A 35 -12.50 -5.11 0.59
N THR A 36 -12.68 -4.40 1.72
CA THR A 36 -12.60 -2.93 1.82
C THR A 36 -11.87 -2.53 3.09
N VAL A 37 -10.94 -1.57 2.99
CA VAL A 37 -10.29 -0.92 4.14
C VAL A 37 -10.82 0.50 4.34
N GLY A 38 -10.81 0.97 5.58
CA GLY A 38 -11.04 2.36 5.94
C GLY A 38 -9.72 3.11 6.14
N VAL A 39 -9.66 4.36 5.70
CA VAL A 39 -8.52 5.26 5.87
C VAL A 39 -8.89 6.36 6.85
N TYR A 40 -8.05 6.58 7.85
CA TYR A 40 -8.33 7.50 8.95
C TYR A 40 -7.15 8.45 9.21
N ARG A 41 -7.46 9.67 9.64
CA ARG A 41 -6.46 10.59 10.21
C ARG A 41 -6.89 10.97 11.61
N GLY A 42 -6.26 10.34 12.60
CA GLY A 42 -6.77 10.33 13.96
C GLY A 42 -8.14 9.66 13.99
N TRP A 43 -9.14 10.33 14.57
CA TRP A 43 -10.52 9.83 14.69
C TRP A 43 -11.39 10.08 13.46
N THR A 44 -10.88 10.80 12.46
CA THR A 44 -11.65 11.20 11.29
C THR A 44 -11.47 10.19 10.16
N GLY A 45 -12.57 9.57 9.72
CA GLY A 45 -12.62 8.77 8.50
C GLY A 45 -12.47 9.65 7.26
N ILE A 46 -11.49 9.33 6.40
CA ILE A 46 -11.20 10.09 5.19
C ILE A 46 -11.90 9.46 3.99
N THR A 47 -11.73 8.16 3.81
CA THR A 47 -12.24 7.41 2.66
C THR A 47 -12.16 5.90 2.88
N GLU A 48 -12.70 5.13 1.96
CA GLU A 48 -12.63 3.68 1.92
C GLU A 48 -11.96 3.20 0.62
N LEU A 49 -11.13 2.16 0.70
CA LEU A 49 -10.42 1.61 -0.45
C LEU A 49 -10.82 0.15 -0.66
N GLY A 50 -11.32 -0.14 -1.85
CA GLY A 50 -11.73 -1.49 -2.27
C GLY A 50 -10.73 -2.17 -3.19
N ARG A 51 -11.15 -3.30 -3.77
CA ARG A 51 -10.37 -4.13 -4.69
C ARG A 51 -9.69 -3.30 -5.80
N GLY A 52 -8.44 -3.64 -6.07
CA GLY A 52 -7.60 -3.05 -7.12
C GLY A 52 -6.88 -1.77 -6.70
N VAL A 53 -7.24 -1.19 -5.56
CA VAL A 53 -6.58 0.02 -5.05
C VAL A 53 -5.24 -0.33 -4.41
N VAL A 54 -4.22 0.46 -4.76
CA VAL A 54 -2.90 0.47 -4.13
C VAL A 54 -2.86 1.58 -3.07
N PHE A 55 -2.25 1.32 -1.91
CA PHE A 55 -2.07 2.30 -0.85
C PHE A 55 -0.76 2.10 -0.06
N GLY A 56 -0.34 3.15 0.68
CA GLY A 56 0.92 3.21 1.44
C GLY A 56 2.14 3.56 0.57
N GLU A 57 1.96 3.65 -0.74
CA GLU A 57 3.00 3.84 -1.74
C GLU A 57 3.67 5.21 -1.67
N MET A 58 2.90 6.26 -1.40
CA MET A 58 3.46 7.60 -1.28
C MET A 58 4.39 7.75 -0.08
N ASP A 59 4.11 7.02 1.00
CA ASP A 59 4.92 7.05 2.22
C ASP A 59 6.22 6.25 2.01
N VAL A 60 6.11 5.08 1.37
CA VAL A 60 7.28 4.27 0.94
C VAL A 60 8.16 5.02 -0.06
N LEU A 61 7.59 5.72 -1.04
CA LEU A 61 8.36 6.50 -2.04
C LEU A 61 9.18 7.60 -1.40
N LYS A 62 8.72 8.17 -0.30
CA LYS A 62 9.40 9.24 0.44
C LYS A 62 10.37 8.72 1.50
N ALA A 63 10.48 7.40 1.66
CA ALA A 63 11.17 6.77 2.78
C ALA A 63 10.73 7.36 4.14
N GLY A 64 9.42 7.58 4.29
CA GLY A 64 8.83 8.26 5.44
C GLY A 64 8.02 7.34 6.34
N THR A 65 7.16 7.97 7.15
CA THR A 65 6.16 7.30 7.98
C THR A 65 4.77 7.44 7.38
N HIS A 66 3.85 6.58 7.80
CA HIS A 66 2.47 6.62 7.35
C HIS A 66 1.77 7.91 7.81
N SER A 67 1.14 8.60 6.86
CA SER A 67 0.45 9.88 7.11
C SER A 67 -1.00 9.72 7.59
N VAL A 68 -1.51 8.50 7.55
CA VAL A 68 -2.86 8.06 7.89
C VAL A 68 -2.81 6.65 8.51
N SER A 69 -3.85 6.25 9.23
CA SER A 69 -4.05 4.87 9.66
C SER A 69 -4.96 4.15 8.67
N VAL A 70 -4.74 2.84 8.49
CA VAL A 70 -5.60 1.99 7.65
C VAL A 70 -6.05 0.77 8.45
N VAL A 71 -7.35 0.53 8.46
CA VAL A 71 -8.01 -0.50 9.26
C VAL A 71 -8.96 -1.30 8.37
N GLY A 72 -9.11 -2.60 8.66
CA GLY A 72 -10.07 -3.43 7.95
C GLY A 72 -11.51 -3.09 8.31
N ILE A 73 -12.40 -2.94 7.31
CA ILE A 73 -13.84 -2.78 7.55
C ILE A 73 -14.55 -4.14 7.52
N GLY A 74 -14.07 -5.05 6.67
CA GLY A 74 -14.58 -6.41 6.47
C GLY A 74 -13.46 -7.44 6.51
N ASP A 75 -13.76 -8.66 6.06
CA ASP A 75 -12.72 -9.64 5.71
C ASP A 75 -11.99 -9.19 4.44
N ILE A 76 -10.67 -9.10 4.53
CA ILE A 76 -9.85 -8.49 3.48
C ILE A 76 -8.71 -9.42 3.11
N ARG A 77 -8.41 -9.44 1.81
CA ARG A 77 -7.22 -10.09 1.27
C ARG A 77 -6.41 -9.07 0.49
N MET A 78 -5.10 -9.03 0.73
CA MET A 78 -4.19 -8.08 0.09
C MET A 78 -2.94 -8.76 -0.44
N LEU A 79 -2.31 -8.11 -1.41
CA LEU A 79 -0.89 -8.31 -1.68
C LEU A 79 -0.10 -7.28 -0.87
N GLU A 80 0.86 -7.75 -0.10
CA GLU A 80 1.87 -6.93 0.56
C GLU A 80 3.16 -7.00 -0.26
N ILE A 81 3.74 -5.83 -0.56
CA ILE A 81 5.00 -5.71 -1.29
C ILE A 81 5.94 -4.85 -0.45
N THR A 82 7.09 -5.41 -0.06
CA THR A 82 8.05 -4.68 0.77
C THR A 82 8.59 -3.45 0.04
N ALA A 83 8.93 -2.39 0.79
CA ALA A 83 9.50 -1.14 0.27
C ALA A 83 10.72 -1.39 -0.62
N LYS A 84 11.63 -2.27 -0.19
CA LYS A 84 12.80 -2.69 -0.98
C LYS A 84 12.40 -3.30 -2.33
N THR A 85 11.38 -4.16 -2.34
CA THR A 85 10.89 -4.79 -3.56
C THR A 85 10.24 -3.75 -4.47
N PHE A 86 9.42 -2.87 -3.91
CA PHE A 86 8.75 -1.80 -4.64
C PHE A 86 9.73 -0.81 -5.25
N HIS A 87 10.74 -0.34 -4.51
CA HIS A 87 11.79 0.54 -5.03
C HIS A 87 12.57 -0.11 -6.19
N ARG A 88 12.87 -1.42 -6.09
CA ARG A 88 13.49 -2.15 -7.20
C ARG A 88 12.61 -2.16 -8.45
N ILE A 89 11.30 -2.43 -8.30
CA ILE A 89 10.35 -2.38 -9.43
C ILE A 89 10.32 -0.98 -10.06
N MET A 90 10.36 0.07 -9.26
CA MET A 90 10.37 1.46 -9.74
C MET A 90 11.70 1.89 -10.40
N HIS A 91 12.78 1.14 -10.18
CA HIS A 91 14.09 1.44 -10.74
C HIS A 91 14.42 0.59 -11.97
N ASP A 92 13.97 -0.67 -12.01
CA ASP A 92 14.37 -1.65 -13.02
C ASP A 92 13.56 -1.57 -14.32
N ASP A 93 12.45 -0.82 -14.37
CA ASP A 93 11.52 -0.88 -15.51
C ASP A 93 10.95 0.50 -15.86
N PHE A 94 11.62 1.21 -16.79
CA PHE A 94 11.29 2.57 -17.19
C PHE A 94 9.82 2.72 -17.63
N GLU A 95 9.21 1.72 -18.27
CA GLU A 95 7.80 1.78 -18.68
C GLU A 95 6.82 1.57 -17.52
N VAL A 96 7.12 0.63 -16.61
CA VAL A 96 6.31 0.40 -15.40
C VAL A 96 6.40 1.61 -14.47
N THR A 97 7.58 2.22 -14.33
CA THR A 97 7.78 3.45 -13.56
C THR A 97 6.94 4.61 -14.10
N GLN A 98 6.84 4.76 -15.44
CA GLN A 98 5.94 5.76 -16.05
C GLN A 98 4.46 5.40 -15.86
N GLY A 99 4.11 4.11 -15.93
CA GLY A 99 2.75 3.61 -15.70
C GLY A 99 2.28 3.86 -14.25
N VAL A 100 3.07 3.45 -13.27
CA VAL A 100 2.81 3.68 -11.84
C VAL A 100 2.79 5.18 -11.55
N ARG A 101 3.77 5.96 -12.04
CA ARG A 101 3.77 7.43 -11.86
C ARG A 101 2.49 8.09 -12.39
N ARG A 102 1.96 7.64 -13.54
CA ARG A 102 0.67 8.12 -14.07
C ARG A 102 -0.53 7.73 -13.21
N LEU A 103 -0.53 6.53 -12.63
CA LEU A 103 -1.59 6.10 -11.71
C LEU A 103 -1.57 6.89 -10.39
N LEU A 104 -0.38 7.19 -9.87
CA LEU A 104 -0.21 7.95 -8.62
C LEU A 104 -0.51 9.45 -8.79
N MET A 105 -0.24 10.02 -9.96
CA MET A 105 -0.54 11.43 -10.25
C MET A 105 -2.04 11.71 -10.46
N LYS A 106 -2.84 10.71 -10.83
CA LYS A 106 -4.28 10.88 -11.10
C LYS A 106 -5.17 11.07 -9.87
N ARG A 107 -4.65 10.97 -8.64
CA ARG A 107 -5.42 11.21 -7.40
C ARG A 107 -5.61 12.69 -7.04
N LYS A 108 -5.06 13.61 -7.83
CA LYS A 108 -5.33 15.05 -7.72
C LYS A 108 -6.00 15.56 -9.00
N SER A 109 -7.29 15.31 -9.14
CA SER A 109 -8.24 16.20 -9.81
C SER A 109 -9.62 16.02 -9.22
#